data_AF-A0A7Y3V3V2-F1
#
_entry.id   AF-A0A7Y3V3V2-F1
#
_cell.length_a   1.000
_cell.length_b   1.000
_cell.length_c   1.000
_cell.angle_alpha   90.00
_cell.angle_beta   90.00
_cell.angle_gamma   90.00
#
_symmetry.space_group_name_H-M   'P 1'
#
loop_
_entity.id
_entity.type
_entity.pdbx_description
1 polymer ?
#
loop_
_entity_poly.entity_id
_entity_poly.type
_entity_poly.pdbx_seq_one_letter_code
_entity_poly.pdbx_strand_id
1 'polypeptide(L)'
;MRKLKKYTFENWWKGEIVLMYAVRVHKKDENLKVVTWDDFKSEERAKIEQKQKELFEQAVSNLFARKKAEFTKQFADSKAKEILLKHEIKQCYDILFEQIPFAGIILATHWDMSFDYNDLRSIQRFVKQKFILGKDEGYAFMHSPHCRYRYNNKHSVEVYACYLWKYYNWLLESNFNRDENSNVTFKYPKELERAVKYNWFVIAITFANGEMDKLLEAYKVDGTPNYSAISRKIGMPKSRSWISESLSVRKSDKNIFANHKKIEIIEEYFRIHNIQICDSFYQRIAKLKKQGSKK
;
A
#
# COMPACT_ATOMS: atom_id res chain seq x y z
N MET A 1 -38.11 -12.67 -10.45
CA MET A 1 -38.68 -11.43 -9.87
C MET A 1 -37.53 -10.51 -9.44
N ARG A 2 -37.43 -9.28 -9.94
CA ARG A 2 -36.44 -8.30 -9.44
C ARG A 2 -36.88 -7.86 -8.04
N LYS A 3 -36.09 -8.17 -7.00
CA LYS A 3 -36.29 -7.60 -5.66
C LYS A 3 -36.28 -6.07 -5.80
N LEU A 4 -37.32 -5.40 -5.28
CA LEU A 4 -37.35 -3.94 -5.19
C LEU A 4 -36.14 -3.47 -4.39
N LYS A 5 -35.30 -2.62 -5.00
CA LYS A 5 -34.19 -1.93 -4.34
C LYS A 5 -34.78 -1.01 -3.27
N LYS A 6 -34.52 -1.35 -2.01
CA LYS A 6 -35.31 -0.88 -0.85
C LYS A 6 -34.67 0.29 -0.11
N TYR A 7 -33.35 0.45 -0.17
CA TYR A 7 -32.63 1.38 0.69
C TYR A 7 -32.08 2.59 -0.07
N THR A 8 -31.94 3.71 0.66
CA THR A 8 -31.42 4.99 0.16
C THR A 8 -30.16 5.40 0.91
N PHE A 9 -29.49 6.43 0.39
CA PHE A 9 -28.40 7.14 1.07
C PHE A 9 -28.80 7.54 2.50
N GLU A 10 -30.04 8.01 2.68
CA GLU A 10 -30.52 8.50 3.97
C GLU A 10 -30.60 7.39 5.02
N ASN A 11 -31.01 6.17 4.63
CA ASN A 11 -31.00 5.02 5.54
C ASN A 11 -29.58 4.70 6.01
N TRP A 12 -28.59 4.75 5.10
CA TRP A 12 -27.18 4.54 5.43
C TRP A 12 -26.62 5.68 6.29
N TRP A 13 -26.92 6.93 5.93
CA TRP A 13 -26.44 8.11 6.63
C TRP A 13 -26.98 8.18 8.07
N LYS A 14 -28.24 7.83 8.31
CA LYS A 14 -28.80 7.72 9.66
C LYS A 14 -28.28 6.53 10.46
N GLY A 15 -27.52 5.63 9.85
CA GLY A 15 -26.99 4.43 10.51
C GLY A 15 -28.03 3.33 10.74
N GLU A 16 -29.15 3.37 10.02
CA GLU A 16 -30.22 2.36 10.12
C GLU A 16 -29.81 1.02 9.48
N ILE A 17 -28.89 1.08 8.52
CA ILE A 17 -28.33 -0.05 7.79
C ILE A 17 -26.81 0.03 7.76
N VAL A 18 -26.16 -1.12 7.62
CA VAL A 18 -24.70 -1.24 7.50
C VAL A 18 -24.37 -2.05 6.25
N LEU A 19 -23.38 -1.61 5.49
CA LEU A 19 -22.90 -2.36 4.33
C LEU A 19 -22.13 -3.60 4.80
N MET A 20 -22.35 -4.73 4.11
CA MET A 20 -21.64 -6.00 4.32
C MET A 20 -20.11 -5.88 4.15
N TYR A 21 -19.61 -4.80 3.56
CA TYR A 21 -18.19 -4.55 3.38
C TYR A 21 -17.56 -3.77 4.54
N ALA A 22 -18.38 -3.27 5.47
CA ALA A 22 -17.97 -2.51 6.63
C ALA A 22 -18.04 -3.35 7.92
N VAL A 23 -17.83 -4.67 7.87
CA VAL A 23 -18.23 -5.60 8.97
C VAL A 23 -17.22 -5.64 10.13
N ARG A 24 -16.58 -4.51 10.45
CA ARG A 24 -16.02 -4.30 11.80
C ARG A 24 -17.08 -3.64 12.69
N VAL A 25 -18.22 -4.33 12.82
CA VAL A 25 -19.35 -3.92 13.65
C VAL A 25 -19.15 -4.48 15.06
N HIS A 26 -19.13 -3.62 16.07
CA HIS A 26 -18.71 -4.01 17.42
C HIS A 26 -19.83 -4.61 18.27
N LYS A 27 -21.07 -4.15 18.08
CA LYS A 27 -22.19 -4.64 18.86
C LYS A 27 -22.84 -5.80 18.12
N LYS A 28 -22.85 -6.99 18.76
CA LYS A 28 -23.82 -8.04 18.45
C LYS A 28 -25.20 -7.47 18.78
N ASP A 29 -25.81 -6.81 17.82
CA ASP A 29 -27.19 -6.34 17.88
C ASP A 29 -27.99 -7.20 16.90
N GLU A 30 -28.96 -7.94 17.42
CA GLU A 30 -29.84 -8.80 16.62
C GLU A 30 -30.67 -7.99 15.61
N ASN A 31 -30.79 -6.68 15.80
CA ASN A 31 -31.49 -5.76 14.91
C ASN A 31 -30.57 -5.10 13.86
N LEU A 32 -29.30 -5.51 13.78
CA LEU A 32 -28.38 -4.99 12.77
C LEU A 32 -28.84 -5.39 11.36
N LYS A 33 -29.30 -4.40 10.59
CA LYS A 33 -29.63 -4.60 9.17
C LYS A 33 -28.38 -4.49 8.31
N VAL A 34 -27.80 -5.63 7.97
CA VAL A 34 -26.69 -5.72 7.01
C VAL A 34 -27.25 -5.79 5.59
N VAL A 35 -26.73 -4.96 4.70
CA VAL A 35 -27.18 -4.85 3.30
C VAL A 35 -26.00 -4.92 2.34
N THR A 36 -26.29 -5.24 1.09
CA THR A 36 -25.32 -5.29 -0.01
C THR A 36 -25.59 -4.17 -1.01
N TRP A 37 -24.67 -3.96 -1.96
CA TRP A 37 -24.87 -2.95 -3.01
C TRP A 37 -26.08 -3.23 -3.92
N ASP A 38 -26.50 -4.48 -4.03
CA ASP A 38 -27.65 -4.87 -4.85
C ASP A 38 -28.97 -4.36 -4.27
N ASP A 39 -28.99 -4.00 -2.99
CA ASP A 39 -30.16 -3.46 -2.30
C ASP A 39 -30.41 -1.96 -2.57
N PHE A 40 -29.48 -1.29 -3.28
CA PHE A 40 -29.53 0.14 -3.61
C PHE A 40 -29.72 0.40 -5.10
N LYS A 41 -30.41 1.51 -5.40
CA LYS A 41 -30.39 2.10 -6.75
C LYS A 41 -29.01 2.67 -7.07
N SER A 42 -28.67 2.77 -8.35
CA SER A 42 -27.38 3.26 -8.85
C SER A 42 -27.06 4.66 -8.31
N GLU A 43 -28.05 5.54 -8.29
CA GLU A 43 -27.90 6.94 -7.89
C GLU A 43 -27.63 7.03 -6.38
N GLU A 44 -28.33 6.22 -5.58
CA GLU A 44 -28.14 6.16 -4.12
C GLU A 44 -26.78 5.56 -3.76
N ARG A 45 -26.35 4.52 -4.49
CA ARG A 45 -25.02 3.94 -4.34
C ARG A 45 -23.92 4.97 -4.60
N ALA A 46 -24.02 5.74 -5.69
CA ALA A 46 -23.04 6.76 -6.04
C ALA A 46 -22.89 7.83 -4.93
N LYS A 47 -24.01 8.28 -4.34
CA LYS A 47 -24.01 9.22 -3.20
C LYS A 47 -23.28 8.63 -1.99
N ILE A 48 -23.54 7.36 -1.66
CA ILE A 48 -22.88 6.68 -0.54
C ILE A 48 -21.38 6.56 -0.80
N GLU A 49 -20.97 6.06 -1.98
CA GLU A 49 -19.56 5.88 -2.33
C GLU A 49 -18.79 7.21 -2.28
N GLN A 50 -19.37 8.29 -2.79
CA GLN A 50 -18.78 9.62 -2.70
C GLN A 50 -18.64 10.09 -1.26
N LYS A 51 -19.68 9.90 -0.43
CA LYS A 51 -19.62 10.32 0.97
C LYS A 51 -18.64 9.49 1.79
N GLN A 52 -18.53 8.18 1.51
CA GLN A 52 -17.53 7.30 2.11
C GLN A 52 -16.10 7.76 1.79
N LYS A 53 -15.84 8.17 0.55
CA LYS A 53 -14.56 8.75 0.16
C LYS A 53 -14.25 10.03 0.94
N GLU A 54 -15.20 10.96 1.02
CA GLU A 54 -15.04 12.21 1.79
C GLU A 54 -14.71 11.93 3.26
N LEU A 55 -15.48 11.04 3.90
CA LEU A 55 -15.25 10.65 5.30
C LEU A 55 -13.88 10.00 5.50
N PHE A 56 -13.45 9.16 4.55
CA PHE A 56 -12.14 8.52 4.58
C PHE A 56 -11.02 9.56 4.50
N GLU A 57 -11.08 10.45 3.51
CA GLU A 57 -10.08 11.49 3.30
C GLU A 57 -9.99 12.44 4.50
N GLN A 58 -11.14 12.82 5.07
CA GLN A 58 -11.21 13.63 6.28
C GLN A 58 -10.56 12.92 7.47
N ALA A 59 -10.89 11.64 7.70
CA ALA A 59 -10.30 10.87 8.81
C ALA A 59 -8.77 10.75 8.67
N VAL A 60 -8.28 10.44 7.47
CA VAL A 60 -6.84 10.39 7.18
C VAL A 60 -6.18 11.75 7.40
N SER A 61 -6.79 12.83 6.91
CA SER A 61 -6.26 14.19 7.06
C SER A 61 -6.14 14.60 8.53
N ASN A 62 -7.18 14.34 9.32
CA ASN A 62 -7.21 14.67 10.75
C ASN A 62 -6.13 13.92 11.53
N LEU A 63 -6.00 12.59 11.32
CA LEU A 63 -4.97 11.80 11.98
C LEU A 63 -3.56 12.26 11.59
N PHE A 64 -3.34 12.51 10.29
CA PHE A 64 -2.06 12.98 9.78
C PHE A 64 -1.70 14.36 10.35
N ALA A 65 -2.61 15.33 10.31
CA ALA A 65 -2.38 16.67 10.83
C ALA A 65 -2.06 16.67 12.33
N ARG A 66 -2.84 15.91 13.11
CA ARG A 66 -2.61 15.77 14.56
C ARG A 66 -1.23 15.18 14.83
N LYS A 67 -0.90 14.04 14.21
CA LYS A 67 0.39 13.38 14.45
C LYS A 67 1.57 14.23 13.99
N LYS A 68 1.44 14.88 12.83
CA LYS A 68 2.43 15.81 12.31
C LYS A 68 2.72 16.93 13.32
N ALA A 69 1.69 17.53 13.91
CA ALA A 69 1.84 18.58 14.92
C ALA A 69 2.51 18.06 16.20
N GLU A 70 2.08 16.90 16.70
CA GLU A 70 2.67 16.24 17.87
C GLU A 70 4.17 15.97 17.67
N PHE A 71 4.54 15.32 16.57
CA PHE A 71 5.94 15.01 16.27
C PHE A 71 6.77 16.26 16.02
N THR A 72 6.24 17.26 15.29
CA THR A 72 6.97 18.52 15.06
C THR A 72 7.32 19.20 16.38
N LYS A 73 6.38 19.22 17.34
CA LYS A 73 6.63 19.77 18.68
C LYS A 73 7.68 18.94 19.43
N GLN A 74 7.48 17.62 19.51
CA GLN A 74 8.41 16.71 20.19
C GLN A 74 9.83 16.79 19.60
N PHE A 75 9.94 16.91 18.28
CA PHE A 75 11.19 17.04 17.57
C PHE A 75 11.88 18.37 17.87
N ALA A 76 11.14 19.48 17.89
CA ALA A 76 11.69 20.79 18.24
C ALA A 76 12.28 20.80 19.66
N ASP A 77 11.57 20.18 20.61
CA ASP A 77 11.92 20.12 22.03
C ASP A 77 13.01 19.07 22.35
N SER A 78 13.28 18.14 21.43
CA SER A 78 14.21 17.03 21.67
C SER A 78 15.67 17.45 21.57
N LYS A 79 16.49 16.98 22.52
CA LYS A 79 17.96 17.05 22.45
C LYS A 79 18.56 15.97 21.54
N ALA A 80 17.81 14.91 21.24
CA ALA A 80 18.23 13.75 20.46
C ALA A 80 17.41 13.65 19.16
N LYS A 81 17.40 14.73 18.39
CA LYS A 81 16.58 14.90 17.17
C LYS A 81 16.74 13.76 16.17
N GLU A 82 17.98 13.45 15.79
CA GLU A 82 18.27 12.41 14.80
C GLU A 82 17.81 11.02 15.27
N ILE A 83 18.05 10.69 16.54
CA ILE A 83 17.62 9.41 17.14
C ILE A 83 16.10 9.32 17.15
N LEU A 84 15.42 10.41 17.54
CA LEU A 84 13.96 10.48 17.56
C LEU A 84 13.37 10.26 16.15
N LEU A 85 13.92 10.94 15.13
CA LEU A 85 13.47 10.78 13.74
C LEU A 85 13.70 9.36 13.22
N LYS A 86 14.91 8.82 13.41
CA LYS A 86 15.23 7.44 13.00
C LYS A 86 14.29 6.42 13.65
N HIS A 87 13.98 6.62 14.93
CA HIS A 87 13.07 5.75 15.66
C HIS A 87 11.63 5.84 15.11
N GLU A 88 11.12 7.05 14.87
CA GLU A 88 9.77 7.26 14.31
C GLU A 88 9.64 6.66 12.89
N ILE A 89 10.66 6.84 12.05
CA ILE A 89 10.74 6.24 10.70
C ILE A 89 10.74 4.71 10.81
N LYS A 90 11.57 4.16 11.72
CA LYS A 90 11.66 2.71 11.92
C LYS A 90 10.31 2.13 12.39
N GLN A 91 9.61 2.79 13.30
CA GLN A 91 8.31 2.30 13.76
C GLN A 91 7.25 2.31 12.67
N CYS A 92 7.22 3.36 11.84
CA CYS A 92 6.40 3.36 10.63
C CYS A 92 6.76 2.18 9.72
N TYR A 93 8.06 1.96 9.48
CA TYR A 93 8.54 0.87 8.64
C TYR A 93 8.12 -0.50 9.18
N ASP A 94 8.28 -0.72 10.49
CA ASP A 94 7.96 -1.97 11.16
C ASP A 94 6.47 -2.33 11.00
N ILE A 95 5.59 -1.33 11.07
CA ILE A 95 4.15 -1.54 10.87
C ILE A 95 3.82 -1.77 9.39
N LEU A 96 4.44 -1.02 8.49
CA LEU A 96 4.09 -0.98 7.07
C LEU A 96 4.70 -2.12 6.24
N PHE A 97 5.87 -2.65 6.63
CA PHE A 97 6.68 -3.51 5.76
C PHE A 97 7.31 -4.73 6.45
N GLU A 98 7.57 -4.67 7.76
CA GLU A 98 8.29 -5.73 8.45
C GLU A 98 7.45 -7.01 8.63
N GLN A 99 8.12 -8.13 8.88
CA GLN A 99 7.43 -9.40 9.11
C GLN A 99 6.51 -9.32 10.34
N ILE A 100 5.25 -9.70 10.16
CA ILE A 100 4.24 -9.67 11.23
C ILE A 100 4.56 -10.77 12.25
N PRO A 101 4.74 -10.44 13.55
CA PRO A 101 5.00 -11.43 14.58
C PRO A 101 3.76 -12.32 14.77
N PHE A 102 3.97 -13.64 14.85
CA PHE A 102 2.89 -14.64 14.89
C PHE A 102 1.99 -14.57 16.14
N ALA A 103 2.47 -14.01 17.26
CA ALA A 103 1.78 -14.07 18.56
C ALA A 103 1.73 -12.75 19.33
N GLY A 104 2.00 -11.61 18.67
CA GLY A 104 2.16 -10.31 19.34
C GLY A 104 1.07 -9.30 19.01
N ILE A 105 0.70 -8.50 20.01
CA ILE A 105 0.15 -7.15 19.79
C ILE A 105 1.36 -6.23 19.65
N ILE A 106 1.46 -5.49 18.55
CA ILE A 106 2.43 -4.40 18.45
C ILE A 106 1.83 -3.20 19.17
N LEU A 107 2.45 -2.84 20.30
CA LEU A 107 2.13 -1.62 21.04
C LEU A 107 2.95 -0.46 20.48
N ALA A 108 2.31 0.39 19.68
CA ALA A 108 2.85 1.70 19.35
C ALA A 108 2.49 2.67 20.48
N THR A 109 3.14 2.50 21.64
CA THR A 109 2.82 3.21 22.90
C THR A 109 2.87 4.74 22.75
N HIS A 110 3.85 5.24 22.01
CA HIS A 110 4.03 6.65 21.66
C HIS A 110 2.97 7.18 20.66
N TRP A 111 2.16 6.30 20.06
CA TRP A 111 1.01 6.65 19.22
C TRP A 111 -0.33 6.38 19.92
N ASP A 112 -0.31 5.86 21.15
CA ASP A 112 -1.50 5.36 21.86
C ASP A 112 -2.31 4.38 20.97
N MET A 113 -1.60 3.52 20.25
CA MET A 113 -2.16 2.54 19.33
C MET A 113 -1.65 1.14 19.64
N SER A 114 -2.52 0.17 19.42
CA SER A 114 -2.18 -1.24 19.43
C SER A 114 -2.71 -1.87 18.14
N PHE A 115 -1.88 -2.69 17.51
CA PHE A 115 -2.24 -3.46 16.33
C PHE A 115 -2.08 -4.94 16.62
N ASP A 116 -3.14 -5.71 16.42
CA ASP A 116 -3.02 -7.16 16.42
C ASP A 116 -2.51 -7.68 15.06
N TYR A 117 -2.29 -9.00 14.98
CA TYR A 117 -1.84 -9.66 13.76
C TYR A 117 -2.73 -9.33 12.53
N ASN A 118 -4.06 -9.31 12.70
CA ASN A 118 -5.02 -9.09 11.61
C ASN A 118 -5.05 -7.64 11.17
N ASP A 119 -4.86 -6.70 12.10
CA ASP A 119 -4.73 -5.29 11.80
C ASP A 119 -3.48 -5.03 10.97
N LEU A 120 -2.32 -5.54 11.42
CA LEU A 120 -1.06 -5.42 10.69
C LEU A 120 -1.16 -6.03 9.30
N ARG A 121 -1.71 -7.25 9.20
CA ARG A 121 -1.93 -7.91 7.90
C ARG A 121 -2.83 -7.10 6.99
N SER A 122 -3.88 -6.48 7.53
CA SER A 122 -4.78 -5.64 6.75
C SER A 122 -4.12 -4.34 6.30
N ILE A 123 -3.36 -3.70 7.19
CA ILE A 123 -2.59 -2.48 6.89
C ILE A 123 -1.59 -2.76 5.76
N GLN A 124 -0.74 -3.77 5.92
CA GLN A 124 0.28 -4.12 4.93
C GLN A 124 -0.36 -4.56 3.60
N ARG A 125 -1.46 -5.32 3.63
CA ARG A 125 -2.23 -5.68 2.42
C ARG A 125 -2.75 -4.43 1.71
N PHE A 126 -3.36 -3.51 2.45
CA PHE A 126 -3.92 -2.28 1.88
C PHE A 126 -2.83 -1.40 1.27
N VAL A 127 -1.70 -1.22 1.97
CA VAL A 127 -0.54 -0.47 1.45
C VAL A 127 -0.02 -1.09 0.17
N LYS A 128 0.16 -2.42 0.15
CA LYS A 128 0.59 -3.16 -1.04
C LYS A 128 -0.39 -2.98 -2.20
N GLN A 129 -1.69 -3.17 -2.00
CA GLN A 129 -2.65 -3.03 -3.09
C GLN A 129 -2.77 -1.59 -3.58
N LYS A 130 -2.93 -0.62 -2.68
CA LYS A 130 -3.23 0.78 -3.03
C LYS A 130 -2.01 1.56 -3.50
N PHE A 131 -0.92 1.54 -2.74
CA PHE A 131 0.23 2.42 -3.00
C PHE A 131 1.31 1.76 -3.84
N ILE A 132 1.52 0.44 -3.70
CA ILE A 132 2.55 -0.28 -4.47
C ILE A 132 1.99 -0.76 -5.81
N LEU A 133 0.80 -1.38 -5.80
CA LEU A 133 0.17 -1.93 -7.01
C LEU A 133 -0.81 -0.99 -7.71
N GLY A 134 -1.13 0.17 -7.12
CA GLY A 134 -2.03 1.17 -7.71
C GLY A 134 -3.48 0.71 -7.88
N LYS A 135 -3.94 -0.25 -7.08
CA LYS A 135 -5.32 -0.76 -7.14
C LYS A 135 -6.25 0.05 -6.24
N ASP A 136 -7.38 0.45 -6.78
CA ASP A 136 -8.45 1.07 -6.00
C ASP A 136 -9.32 -0.02 -5.36
N GLU A 137 -9.31 -0.10 -4.03
CA GLU A 137 -10.18 -1.00 -3.26
C GLU A 137 -11.54 -0.33 -2.92
N GLY A 138 -11.76 0.92 -3.34
CA GLY A 138 -12.95 1.69 -2.99
C GLY A 138 -12.99 2.10 -1.51
N TYR A 139 -14.17 2.51 -1.04
CA TYR A 139 -14.38 3.02 0.33
C TYR A 139 -15.55 2.35 1.06
N ALA A 140 -15.99 1.19 0.55
CA ALA A 140 -17.18 0.48 1.04
C ALA A 140 -17.09 0.07 2.53
N PHE A 141 -15.89 0.04 3.09
CA PHE A 141 -15.61 -0.24 4.51
C PHE A 141 -15.93 0.94 5.45
N MET A 142 -16.16 2.14 4.92
CA MET A 142 -16.47 3.33 5.72
C MET A 142 -17.93 3.32 6.19
N HIS A 143 -18.13 3.50 7.49
CA HIS A 143 -19.46 3.70 8.06
C HIS A 143 -19.90 5.15 8.01
N SER A 144 -21.22 5.36 8.04
CA SER A 144 -21.77 6.66 8.43
C SER A 144 -21.28 7.07 9.83
N PRO A 145 -21.05 8.38 10.07
CA PRO A 145 -20.77 8.90 11.40
C PRO A 145 -21.89 8.67 12.42
N HIS A 146 -23.13 8.47 11.95
CA HIS A 146 -24.29 8.22 12.79
C HIS A 146 -24.57 6.71 12.98
N CYS A 147 -23.72 5.83 12.44
CA CYS A 147 -23.83 4.39 12.66
C CYS A 147 -23.65 4.05 14.14
N ARG A 148 -24.74 3.71 14.83
CA ARG A 148 -24.76 3.36 16.26
C ARG A 148 -23.96 2.11 16.63
N TYR A 149 -23.54 1.32 15.63
CA TYR A 149 -22.82 0.06 15.82
C TYR A 149 -21.29 0.20 15.67
N ARG A 150 -20.81 1.39 15.33
CA ARG A 150 -19.37 1.68 15.20
C ARG A 150 -18.76 2.01 16.56
N TYR A 151 -17.47 1.75 16.72
CA TYR A 151 -16.70 2.39 17.78
C TYR A 151 -16.48 3.87 17.41
N ASN A 152 -16.93 4.79 18.25
CA ASN A 152 -16.73 6.22 18.00
C ASN A 152 -15.24 6.62 18.02
N ASN A 153 -14.38 5.80 18.63
CA ASN A 153 -12.99 6.15 18.95
C ASN A 153 -11.99 5.38 18.07
N LYS A 154 -12.45 4.50 17.17
CA LYS A 154 -11.58 3.69 16.31
C LYS A 154 -11.88 3.95 14.85
N HIS A 155 -10.84 4.17 14.08
CA HIS A 155 -10.94 4.22 12.63
C HIS A 155 -10.79 2.81 12.02
N SER A 156 -11.11 2.67 10.73
CA SER A 156 -10.83 1.45 10.00
C SER A 156 -9.33 1.27 9.79
N VAL A 157 -8.87 0.03 9.59
CA VAL A 157 -7.45 -0.26 9.34
C VAL A 157 -6.92 0.38 8.06
N GLU A 158 -7.78 0.58 7.07
CA GLU A 158 -7.45 1.26 5.82
C GLU A 158 -7.18 2.75 6.04
N VAL A 159 -7.90 3.38 6.97
CA VAL A 159 -7.61 4.76 7.40
C VAL A 159 -6.23 4.82 8.04
N TYR A 160 -5.93 3.91 8.98
CA TYR A 160 -4.61 3.84 9.60
C TYR A 160 -3.51 3.58 8.56
N ALA A 161 -3.70 2.63 7.65
CA ALA A 161 -2.76 2.30 6.60
C ALA A 161 -2.40 3.52 5.72
N CYS A 162 -3.42 4.27 5.29
CA CYS A 162 -3.25 5.48 4.48
C CYS A 162 -2.58 6.61 5.26
N TYR A 163 -2.99 6.82 6.51
CA TYR A 163 -2.37 7.79 7.41
C TYR A 163 -0.89 7.47 7.64
N LEU A 164 -0.57 6.22 8.01
CA LEU A 164 0.79 5.77 8.27
C LEU A 164 1.68 5.89 7.04
N TRP A 165 1.18 5.53 5.86
CA TRP A 165 1.90 5.71 4.62
C TRP A 165 2.22 7.19 4.34
N LYS A 166 1.23 8.09 4.50
CA LYS A 166 1.45 9.53 4.33
C LYS A 166 2.43 10.08 5.36
N TYR A 167 2.32 9.64 6.61
CA TYR A 167 3.18 10.06 7.71
C TYR A 167 4.62 9.59 7.51
N TYR A 168 4.82 8.32 7.16
CA TYR A 168 6.11 7.76 6.81
C TYR A 168 6.80 8.54 5.67
N ASN A 169 6.10 8.79 4.57
CA ASN A 169 6.66 9.57 3.46
C ASN A 169 6.97 11.01 3.89
N TRP A 170 6.09 11.63 4.67
CA TRP A 170 6.36 12.95 5.20
C TRP A 170 7.65 12.94 6.04
N LEU A 171 7.87 11.99 6.94
CA LEU A 171 9.09 11.88 7.75
C LEU A 171 10.35 11.70 6.87
N LEU A 172 10.27 10.92 5.79
CA LEU A 172 11.37 10.73 4.85
C LEU A 172 11.69 11.99 4.02
N GLU A 173 10.66 12.72 3.63
CA GLU A 173 10.78 13.92 2.78
C GLU A 173 11.07 15.19 3.59
N SER A 174 10.74 15.20 4.88
CA SER A 174 10.87 16.39 5.71
C SER A 174 12.32 16.65 6.08
N ASN A 175 12.65 17.94 6.10
CA ASN A 175 14.01 18.45 6.24
C ASN A 175 14.53 18.40 7.68
N PHE A 176 14.05 17.46 8.50
CA PHE A 176 14.43 17.36 9.90
C PHE A 176 15.94 17.15 10.11
N ASN A 177 16.64 16.65 9.08
CA ASN A 177 18.10 16.50 9.04
C ASN A 177 18.84 17.64 8.33
N ARG A 178 18.16 18.71 7.88
CA ARG A 178 18.84 19.83 7.25
C ARG A 178 19.34 20.78 8.34
N ASP A 179 20.61 20.62 8.72
CA ASP A 179 21.39 21.80 9.12
C ASP A 179 21.10 22.92 8.12
N GLU A 180 20.80 24.13 8.59
CA GLU A 180 20.43 25.28 7.76
C GLU A 180 21.48 25.62 6.68
N ASN A 181 22.69 25.03 6.76
CA ASN A 181 23.77 25.14 5.79
C ASN A 181 23.84 24.02 4.73
N SER A 182 22.99 22.98 4.79
CA SER A 182 22.98 21.89 3.82
C SER A 182 21.72 21.93 2.96
N ASN A 183 21.79 22.70 1.87
CA ASN A 183 20.73 22.85 0.88
C ASN A 183 20.59 21.60 -0.03
N VAL A 184 20.57 20.41 0.56
CA VAL A 184 20.36 19.16 -0.18
C VAL A 184 18.90 18.78 -0.02
N THR A 185 18.10 19.14 -1.03
CA THR A 185 16.82 18.46 -1.24
C THR A 185 17.12 17.00 -1.52
N PHE A 186 16.59 16.08 -0.70
CA PHE A 186 16.50 14.67 -1.09
C PHE A 186 15.45 14.59 -2.20
N LYS A 187 15.88 14.97 -3.39
CA LYS A 187 15.19 14.64 -4.62
C LYS A 187 15.64 13.23 -4.95
N TYR A 188 14.69 12.34 -5.17
CA TYR A 188 14.96 11.18 -6.00
C TYR A 188 15.73 11.66 -7.23
N PRO A 189 16.76 10.93 -7.67
CA PRO A 189 17.33 11.18 -8.98
C PRO A 189 16.17 11.33 -9.98
N LYS A 190 16.15 12.40 -10.80
CA LYS A 190 15.03 12.71 -11.71
C LYS A 190 14.56 11.50 -12.52
N GLU A 191 15.49 10.59 -12.78
CA GLU A 191 15.29 9.34 -13.50
C GLU A 191 14.44 8.34 -12.72
N LEU A 192 14.67 8.20 -11.40
CA LEU A 192 13.86 7.38 -10.51
C LEU A 192 12.45 7.97 -10.34
N GLU A 193 12.33 9.28 -10.16
CA GLU A 193 11.02 9.96 -10.08
C GLU A 193 10.17 9.76 -11.35
N ARG A 194 10.82 9.68 -12.51
CA ARG A 194 10.17 9.33 -13.78
C ARG A 194 9.84 7.84 -13.83
N ALA A 195 10.77 6.97 -13.43
CA ALA A 195 10.65 5.53 -13.52
C ALA A 195 9.47 4.97 -12.73
N VAL A 196 9.21 5.48 -11.52
CA VAL A 196 8.11 5.01 -10.64
C VAL A 196 6.72 5.09 -11.29
N LYS A 197 6.56 5.92 -12.34
CA LYS A 197 5.30 6.09 -13.08
C LYS A 197 5.09 5.03 -14.17
N TYR A 198 6.10 4.21 -14.48
CA TYR A 198 6.04 3.27 -15.58
C TYR A 198 5.74 1.83 -15.13
N ASN A 199 5.02 1.12 -15.99
CA ASN A 199 4.65 -0.26 -15.71
C ASN A 199 5.85 -1.22 -15.58
N TRP A 200 6.91 -0.98 -16.35
CA TRP A 200 8.11 -1.81 -16.28
C TRP A 200 8.76 -1.74 -14.90
N PHE A 201 8.67 -0.58 -14.23
CA PHE A 201 9.28 -0.37 -12.92
C PHE A 201 8.57 -1.19 -11.86
N VAL A 202 7.24 -1.14 -11.80
CA VAL A 202 6.44 -1.97 -10.86
C VAL A 202 6.75 -3.46 -11.03
N ILE A 203 6.86 -3.94 -12.28
CA ILE A 203 7.22 -5.33 -12.57
C ILE A 203 8.65 -5.62 -12.10
N ALA A 204 9.56 -4.69 -12.31
CA ALA A 204 10.95 -4.82 -11.88
C ALA A 204 11.10 -4.88 -10.36
N ILE A 205 10.37 -4.06 -9.61
CA ILE A 205 10.29 -4.14 -8.14
C ILE A 205 9.77 -5.51 -7.70
N THR A 206 8.77 -6.04 -8.42
CA THR A 206 8.21 -7.38 -8.15
C THR A 206 9.23 -8.49 -8.39
N PHE A 207 10.15 -8.34 -9.36
CA PHE A 207 11.29 -9.24 -9.50
C PHE A 207 12.31 -9.05 -8.38
N ALA A 208 12.68 -7.80 -8.07
CA ALA A 208 13.73 -7.46 -7.13
C ALA A 208 13.41 -7.83 -5.67
N ASN A 209 12.13 -7.87 -5.29
CA ASN A 209 11.69 -8.32 -3.96
C ASN A 209 11.34 -9.83 -3.90
N GLY A 210 11.53 -10.58 -4.99
CA GLY A 210 11.26 -12.01 -5.06
C GLY A 210 9.79 -12.41 -5.15
N GLU A 211 8.84 -11.47 -5.14
CA GLU A 211 7.42 -11.77 -5.29
C GLU A 211 7.11 -12.41 -6.66
N MET A 212 7.83 -11.98 -7.70
CA MET A 212 7.65 -12.53 -9.04
C MET A 212 7.98 -14.02 -9.07
N ASP A 213 8.98 -14.48 -8.31
CA ASP A 213 9.32 -15.91 -8.25
C ASP A 213 8.17 -16.72 -7.66
N LYS A 214 7.56 -16.22 -6.59
CA LYS A 214 6.38 -16.83 -5.96
C LYS A 214 5.20 -16.88 -6.93
N LEU A 215 4.96 -15.79 -7.67
CA LEU A 215 3.89 -15.72 -8.67
C LEU A 215 4.14 -16.65 -9.86
N LEU A 216 5.39 -16.76 -10.30
CA LEU A 216 5.77 -17.66 -11.39
C LEU A 216 5.50 -19.11 -11.00
N GLU A 217 5.77 -19.50 -9.75
CA GLU A 217 5.46 -20.84 -9.24
C GLU A 217 3.95 -21.05 -9.09
N ALA A 218 3.25 -20.12 -8.43
CA ALA A 218 1.83 -20.25 -8.10
C ALA A 218 0.91 -20.29 -9.33
N TYR A 219 1.35 -19.76 -10.46
CA TYR A 219 0.59 -19.71 -11.71
C TYR A 219 1.20 -20.57 -12.82
N LYS A 220 1.95 -21.63 -12.48
CA LYS A 220 2.36 -22.64 -13.47
C LYS A 220 1.19 -23.50 -13.89
N VAL A 221 1.10 -23.76 -15.19
CA VAL A 221 0.22 -24.76 -15.79
C VAL A 221 1.09 -25.62 -16.68
N ASP A 222 1.13 -26.92 -16.43
CA ASP A 222 1.97 -27.90 -17.16
C ASP A 222 3.45 -27.48 -17.23
N GLY A 223 3.99 -27.03 -16.10
CA GLY A 223 5.39 -26.57 -15.97
C GLY A 223 5.68 -25.21 -16.59
N THR A 224 4.72 -24.57 -17.27
CA THR A 224 4.89 -23.27 -17.92
C THR A 224 4.18 -22.15 -17.16
N PRO A 225 4.84 -21.03 -16.83
CA PRO A 225 4.18 -19.93 -16.13
C PRO A 225 3.10 -19.22 -16.99
N ASN A 226 1.91 -19.03 -16.43
CA ASN A 226 0.83 -18.28 -17.07
C ASN A 226 0.99 -16.77 -16.86
N TYR A 227 1.76 -16.12 -17.73
CA TYR A 227 2.05 -14.69 -17.64
C TYR A 227 0.80 -13.79 -17.67
N SER A 228 -0.27 -14.20 -18.35
CA SER A 228 -1.54 -13.45 -18.39
C SER A 228 -2.29 -13.50 -17.06
N ALA A 229 -2.18 -14.61 -16.32
CA ALA A 229 -2.75 -14.71 -14.98
C ALA A 229 -1.93 -13.88 -13.98
N ILE A 230 -0.59 -13.95 -14.08
CA ILE A 230 0.33 -13.17 -13.25
C ILE A 230 0.11 -11.67 -13.47
N SER A 231 0.05 -11.20 -14.73
CA SER A 231 -0.14 -9.78 -15.05
C SER A 231 -1.47 -9.23 -14.50
N ARG A 232 -2.54 -10.03 -14.54
CA ARG A 232 -3.82 -9.69 -13.89
C ARG A 232 -3.70 -9.66 -12.37
N LYS A 233 -3.00 -10.62 -11.76
CA LYS A 233 -2.80 -10.70 -10.31
C LYS A 233 -2.09 -9.46 -9.76
N ILE A 234 -1.06 -8.97 -10.45
CA ILE A 234 -0.34 -7.74 -10.09
C ILE A 234 -1.11 -6.47 -10.46
N GLY A 235 -2.28 -6.55 -11.10
CA GLY A 235 -3.10 -5.40 -11.49
C GLY A 235 -2.70 -4.72 -12.80
N MET A 236 -1.91 -5.38 -13.64
CA MET A 236 -1.29 -4.80 -14.83
C MET A 236 -1.51 -5.68 -16.07
N PRO A 237 -2.76 -5.89 -16.50
CA PRO A 237 -3.09 -6.87 -17.54
C PRO A 237 -2.35 -6.64 -18.86
N LYS A 238 -2.12 -5.38 -19.24
CA LYS A 238 -1.42 -4.98 -20.48
C LYS A 238 0.10 -5.15 -20.42
N SER A 239 0.65 -5.51 -19.25
CA SER A 239 2.10 -5.57 -19.03
C SER A 239 2.67 -6.99 -19.06
N ARG A 240 1.92 -7.96 -19.62
CA ARG A 240 2.35 -9.35 -19.79
C ARG A 240 3.73 -9.48 -20.45
N SER A 241 3.98 -8.69 -21.49
CA SER A 241 5.21 -8.76 -22.28
C SER A 241 6.46 -8.44 -21.46
N TRP A 242 6.38 -7.48 -20.54
CA TRP A 242 7.46 -7.17 -19.59
C TRP A 242 7.83 -8.37 -18.70
N ILE A 243 6.84 -9.20 -18.31
CA ILE A 243 7.09 -10.39 -17.51
C ILE A 243 7.75 -11.47 -18.36
N SER A 244 7.14 -11.82 -19.50
CA SER A 244 7.61 -12.91 -20.34
C SER A 244 8.97 -12.64 -20.96
N GLU A 245 9.21 -11.41 -21.41
CA GLU A 245 10.48 -11.06 -22.06
C GLU A 245 11.62 -10.93 -21.05
N SER A 246 11.34 -10.49 -19.82
CA SER A 246 12.34 -10.44 -18.74
C SER A 246 12.79 -11.82 -18.25
N LEU A 247 12.01 -12.87 -18.51
CA LEU A 247 12.42 -14.25 -18.27
C LEU A 247 13.17 -14.87 -19.44
N SER A 248 13.10 -14.23 -20.61
CA SER A 248 13.88 -14.63 -21.77
C SER A 248 15.32 -14.13 -21.67
N VAL A 249 16.20 -14.78 -22.43
CA VAL A 249 17.60 -14.35 -22.57
C VAL A 249 17.80 -13.35 -23.71
N ARG A 250 16.72 -13.00 -24.43
CA ARG A 250 16.78 -12.07 -25.56
C ARG A 250 16.89 -10.64 -25.03
N LYS A 251 17.77 -9.85 -25.65
CA LYS A 251 17.83 -8.40 -25.43
C LYS A 251 16.62 -7.76 -26.11
N SER A 252 15.72 -7.18 -25.32
CA SER A 252 14.61 -6.36 -25.79
C SER A 252 14.41 -5.18 -24.84
N ASP A 253 13.71 -4.14 -25.31
CA ASP A 253 13.34 -2.99 -24.48
C ASP A 253 12.49 -3.42 -23.26
N LYS A 254 11.71 -4.48 -23.44
CA LYS A 254 10.81 -5.09 -22.47
C LYS A 254 11.45 -6.06 -21.51
N ASN A 255 12.69 -6.49 -21.77
CA ASN A 255 13.49 -7.24 -20.83
C ASN A 255 14.14 -6.26 -19.83
N ILE A 256 13.67 -6.27 -18.59
CA ILE A 256 14.17 -5.40 -17.51
C ILE A 256 15.68 -5.59 -17.30
N PHE A 257 16.15 -6.84 -17.38
CA PHE A 257 17.55 -7.19 -17.13
C PHE A 257 18.48 -6.91 -18.31
N ALA A 258 17.93 -6.59 -19.49
CA ALA A 258 18.71 -6.24 -20.67
C ALA A 258 19.17 -4.77 -20.67
N ASN A 259 18.64 -3.93 -19.78
CA ASN A 259 18.94 -2.51 -19.73
C ASN A 259 19.61 -2.15 -18.39
N HIS A 260 20.90 -1.80 -18.44
CA HIS A 260 21.69 -1.48 -17.24
C HIS A 260 21.12 -0.29 -16.46
N LYS A 261 20.65 0.74 -17.16
CA LYS A 261 20.05 1.92 -16.52
C LYS A 261 18.79 1.59 -15.74
N LYS A 262 17.97 0.64 -16.23
CA LYS A 262 16.80 0.16 -15.46
C LYS A 262 17.23 -0.53 -14.17
N ILE A 263 18.29 -1.33 -14.22
CA ILE A 263 18.86 -2.02 -13.05
C ILE A 263 19.35 -1.00 -12.02
N GLU A 264 20.14 -0.01 -12.43
CA GLU A 264 20.65 1.05 -11.54
C GLU A 264 19.51 1.80 -10.84
N ILE A 265 18.44 2.12 -11.58
CA ILE A 265 17.25 2.78 -11.01
C ILE A 265 16.56 1.90 -9.95
N ILE A 266 16.53 0.58 -10.15
CA ILE A 266 15.94 -0.37 -9.19
C ILE A 266 16.83 -0.50 -7.95
N GLU A 267 18.14 -0.66 -8.14
CA GLU A 267 19.11 -0.73 -7.04
C GLU A 267 19.08 0.54 -6.19
N GLU A 268 19.02 1.70 -6.84
CA GLU A 268 18.89 2.99 -6.18
C GLU A 268 17.58 3.09 -5.39
N TYR A 269 16.46 2.65 -5.95
CA TYR A 269 15.19 2.61 -5.23
C TYR A 269 15.29 1.76 -3.96
N PHE A 270 15.79 0.53 -4.07
CA PHE A 270 15.93 -0.37 -2.92
C PHE A 270 16.92 0.17 -1.89
N ARG A 271 18.04 0.77 -2.32
CA ARG A 271 19.02 1.42 -1.45
C ARG A 271 18.41 2.59 -0.67
N ILE A 272 17.69 3.48 -1.32
CA ILE A 272 17.02 4.62 -0.68
C ILE A 272 16.02 4.15 0.38
N HIS A 273 15.30 3.06 0.10
CA HIS A 273 14.30 2.50 1.01
C HIS A 273 14.87 1.50 2.03
N ASN A 274 16.18 1.25 2.03
CA ASN A 274 16.83 0.25 2.89
C ASN A 274 16.22 -1.15 2.75
N ILE A 275 15.85 -1.54 1.54
CA ILE A 275 15.28 -2.86 1.23
C ILE A 275 16.37 -3.69 0.56
N GLN A 276 16.52 -4.94 0.99
CA GLN A 276 17.43 -5.89 0.33
C GLN A 276 16.81 -6.43 -0.97
N ILE A 277 17.59 -6.44 -2.06
CA ILE A 277 17.23 -7.09 -3.32
C ILE A 277 17.49 -8.60 -3.18
N CYS A 278 16.56 -9.43 -3.67
CA CYS A 278 16.71 -10.88 -3.61
C CYS A 278 17.80 -11.40 -4.57
N ASP A 279 18.45 -12.50 -4.19
CA ASP A 279 19.55 -13.09 -4.98
C ASP A 279 19.11 -13.52 -6.39
N SER A 280 17.87 -13.97 -6.53
CA SER A 280 17.31 -14.41 -7.81
C SER A 280 17.21 -13.29 -8.84
N PHE A 281 17.18 -12.02 -8.40
CA PHE A 281 17.27 -10.85 -9.27
C PHE A 281 18.67 -10.75 -9.89
N TYR A 282 19.72 -10.83 -9.06
CA TYR A 282 21.12 -10.78 -9.52
C TYR A 282 21.50 -11.99 -10.38
N GLN A 283 20.96 -13.17 -10.08
CA GLN A 283 21.17 -14.36 -10.91
C GLN A 283 20.65 -14.16 -12.34
N ARG A 284 19.52 -13.46 -12.52
CA ARG A 284 18.96 -13.15 -13.86
C ARG A 284 19.85 -12.18 -14.63
N ILE A 285 20.39 -11.16 -13.96
CA ILE A 285 21.37 -10.23 -14.55
C ILE A 285 22.61 -11.00 -15.03
N ALA A 286 23.16 -11.86 -14.16
CA ALA A 286 24.34 -12.65 -14.49
C ALA A 286 24.10 -13.61 -15.66
N LYS A 287 22.92 -14.26 -15.71
CA LYS A 287 22.53 -15.16 -16.80
C LYS A 287 22.51 -14.44 -18.15
N LEU A 288 21.99 -13.22 -18.20
CA LEU A 288 21.91 -12.43 -19.44
C LEU A 288 23.30 -11.97 -19.90
N LYS A 289 24.20 -11.58 -18.98
CA LYS A 289 25.59 -11.22 -19.28
C LYS A 289 26.36 -12.39 -19.90
N LYS A 290 26.27 -13.60 -19.32
CA LYS A 290 26.99 -14.80 -19.78
C LYS A 290 26.66 -15.21 -21.21
N GLN A 291 25.45 -14.95 -21.69
CA GLN A 291 25.05 -15.31 -23.05
C GLN A 291 25.40 -14.24 -24.09
N GLY A 292 25.61 -12.99 -23.66
CA GLY A 292 26.09 -11.91 -24.52
C GLY A 292 27.57 -12.04 -24.91
N SER A 293 28.39 -12.69 -24.10
CA SER A 293 29.84 -12.89 -24.34
C SER A 293 30.18 -14.11 -25.21
N LYS A 294 29.18 -14.86 -25.69
CA LYS A 294 29.36 -16.03 -26.57
C LYS A 294 29.06 -15.72 -28.06
N LYS A 295 29.00 -14.43 -28.42
CA LYS A 295 28.91 -13.94 -29.79
C LYS A 295 30.12 -13.07 -30.07
#